data_AF-A0A665X7P5-F1
#
_entry.id   AF-A0A665X7P5-F1
#
_cell.length_a   1.000
_cell.length_b   1.000
_cell.length_c   1.000
_cell.angle_alpha   90.00
_cell.angle_beta   90.00
_cell.angle_gamma   90.00
#
_symmetry.space_group_name_H-M   'P 1'
#
loop_
_entity.id
_entity.type
_entity.pdbx_description
1 polymer ?
#
loop_
_entity_poly.entity_id
_entity_poly.type
_entity_poly.pdbx_seq_one_letter_code
_entity_poly.pdbx_strand_id
1 'polypeptide(L)'
;MFYSNLLFLAVVSHFGAKLHRPRLIAMGCFLMGMGRRNVLQEQRGLQYVLSKNSGSNMWIYVFLGNALRGIGETPVTPLGISYIDDFAKAENSPFYIACLQTITLLGPMFGFLLGSYCAKLYVDVGYVDMETVTITPKDARWVGAWWMGFLVSSALLLISSIPFWFLPRSLPKQGADEDQPAPAGERQDGTDDVSKNNFKFTEIAKGFLPSLKRLLGTPAYFLLLCGSILKFNSFIGLFTFKAKYMEQQFGQSASRANFLIGVLNLPAVAVGIFLGGLLMKRYKLSVVSGAQLSFGTSFMAYLLLLLQFGTKCDNIPVAGLTISYNGTQSISYDRETLFSECNRDCSCSAEEWDPVCSDSGITYISPCMAGCLSSSGFGKNTVFHNCSCVSASYPAGSSTSVKLGQCPHAKDCSRSFTSYMAVSVLSSFINSLGATPGYMVIIRCISPELKSLALGIQALVTRTLGGIPAPVYFGALIDSTCLKWSIKKCGGRGACRIYDSEMYRYQQFDSLTMISVELSPPPADGGTLELDSLMPEEEEKEQEKEEEKETEKEVEKEEEEKRKDEVCQEKDTQVEKEKLDHHTDDKKESEKETPHSRESADQQK
;
A
#
# COMPACT_ATOMS: atom_id res chain seq x y z
N MET A 1 10.19 11.35 11.85
CA MET A 1 9.02 11.18 10.96
C MET A 1 7.71 11.07 11.74
N PHE A 2 7.64 10.41 12.91
CA PHE A 2 6.36 10.14 13.60
C PHE A 2 6.25 10.55 15.09
N TYR A 3 7.31 11.02 15.75
CA TYR A 3 7.20 11.50 17.15
C TYR A 3 6.25 12.69 17.30
N SER A 4 6.07 13.48 16.23
CA SER A 4 5.10 14.59 16.16
C SER A 4 3.63 14.12 16.08
N ASN A 5 3.37 12.83 15.82
CA ASN A 5 2.01 12.32 15.59
C ASN A 5 1.28 11.93 16.86
N LEU A 6 1.94 11.54 17.95
CA LEU A 6 1.24 10.93 19.08
C LEU A 6 0.23 11.88 19.74
N LEU A 7 0.66 13.11 20.03
CA LEU A 7 -0.19 14.14 20.63
C LEU A 7 -1.21 14.67 19.61
N PHE A 8 -0.79 14.84 18.35
CA PHE A 8 -1.64 15.43 17.31
C PHE A 8 -2.73 14.46 16.84
N LEU A 9 -2.47 13.15 16.75
CA LEU A 9 -3.48 12.12 16.46
C LEU A 9 -4.51 12.06 17.58
N ALA A 10 -4.09 12.07 18.84
CA ALA A 10 -5.01 12.03 19.97
C ALA A 10 -5.95 13.25 19.98
N VAL A 11 -5.40 14.45 19.75
CA VAL A 11 -6.18 15.69 19.67
C VAL A 11 -7.11 15.70 18.45
N VAL A 12 -6.62 15.32 17.28
CA VAL A 12 -7.41 15.30 16.04
C VAL A 12 -8.48 14.20 16.08
N SER A 13 -8.21 13.02 16.64
CA SER A 13 -9.19 11.93 16.74
C SER A 13 -10.29 12.25 17.74
N HIS A 14 -9.98 12.92 18.85
CA HIS A 14 -10.97 13.27 19.87
C HIS A 14 -11.80 14.52 19.52
N PHE A 15 -11.16 15.57 18.98
CA PHE A 15 -11.85 16.83 18.66
C PHE A 15 -12.25 16.96 17.19
N GLY A 16 -11.67 16.17 16.29
CA GLY A 16 -12.03 16.17 14.86
C GLY A 16 -13.50 15.83 14.64
N ALA A 17 -14.10 15.00 15.51
CA ALA A 17 -15.53 14.73 15.51
C ALA A 17 -16.40 15.98 15.75
N LYS A 18 -15.89 16.97 16.50
CA LYS A 18 -16.57 18.23 16.84
C LYS A 18 -16.27 19.37 15.83
N LEU A 19 -15.20 19.25 15.05
CA LEU A 19 -14.73 20.24 14.09
C LEU A 19 -15.20 19.93 12.65
N HIS A 20 -14.95 20.85 11.71
CA HIS A 20 -15.30 20.68 10.30
C HIS A 20 -14.34 19.69 9.60
N ARG A 21 -14.64 18.38 9.69
CA ARG A 21 -13.77 17.27 9.24
C ARG A 21 -13.14 17.49 7.84
N PRO A 22 -13.89 17.86 6.78
CA PRO A 22 -13.28 18.10 5.46
C PRO A 22 -12.20 19.18 5.41
N ARG A 23 -12.34 20.26 6.19
CA ARG A 23 -11.36 21.36 6.22
C ARG A 23 -10.07 20.95 6.94
N LEU A 24 -10.18 20.13 7.98
CA LEU A 24 -9.00 19.55 8.65
C LEU A 24 -8.22 18.62 7.71
N ILE A 25 -8.92 17.83 6.89
CA ILE A 25 -8.30 17.01 5.85
C ILE A 25 -7.60 17.91 4.83
N ALA A 26 -8.24 18.98 4.37
CA ALA A 26 -7.65 19.93 3.42
C ALA A 26 -6.36 20.59 3.96
N MET A 27 -6.39 21.05 5.21
CA MET A 27 -5.21 21.60 5.90
C MET A 27 -4.09 20.56 6.04
N GLY A 28 -4.45 19.32 6.37
CA GLY A 28 -3.49 18.21 6.45
C GLY A 28 -2.80 17.94 5.10
N CYS A 29 -3.58 17.87 4.01
CA CYS A 29 -3.06 17.71 2.65
C CYS A 29 -2.11 18.84 2.23
N PHE A 30 -2.47 20.08 2.55
CA PHE A 30 -1.63 21.25 2.28
C PHE A 30 -0.30 21.18 3.03
N LEU A 31 -0.33 20.88 4.34
CA LEU A 31 0.87 20.71 5.17
C LEU A 31 1.77 19.58 4.66
N MET A 32 1.20 18.46 4.22
CA MET A 32 1.97 17.37 3.60
C MET A 32 2.68 17.83 2.31
N GLY A 33 1.98 18.58 1.46
CA GLY A 33 2.52 19.13 0.22
C GLY A 33 3.71 20.06 0.48
N MET A 34 3.56 20.99 1.44
CA MET A 34 4.63 21.90 1.86
C MET A 34 5.83 21.15 2.46
N GLY A 35 5.59 20.17 3.32
CA GLY A 35 6.64 19.34 3.92
C GLY A 35 7.51 18.67 2.86
N ARG A 36 6.91 18.08 1.82
CA ARG A 36 7.65 17.43 0.71
C ARG A 36 8.43 18.43 -0.16
N ARG A 37 7.89 19.62 -0.38
CA ARG A 37 8.56 20.69 -1.15
C ARG A 37 9.80 21.21 -0.41
N ASN A 38 9.67 21.42 0.90
CA ASN A 38 10.76 21.91 1.75
C ASN A 38 11.92 20.90 1.83
N VAL A 39 11.62 19.58 1.90
CA VAL A 39 12.68 18.55 1.80
C VAL A 39 13.46 18.69 0.50
N LEU A 40 12.77 18.91 -0.61
CA LEU A 40 13.38 18.90 -1.94
C LEU A 40 14.14 20.19 -2.29
N GLN A 41 13.55 21.35 -2.00
CA GLN A 41 14.14 22.65 -2.34
C GLN A 41 15.51 22.83 -1.67
N GLU A 42 15.65 22.32 -0.45
CA GLU A 42 16.89 22.42 0.31
C GLU A 42 17.90 21.32 -0.05
N GLN A 43 17.46 20.08 -0.33
CA GLN A 43 18.35 19.00 -0.82
C GLN A 43 19.04 19.38 -2.15
N ARG A 44 18.32 20.05 -3.05
CA ARG A 44 18.84 20.44 -4.37
C ARG A 44 19.75 21.67 -4.31
N GLY A 45 19.38 22.67 -3.49
CA GLY A 45 20.20 23.86 -3.27
C GLY A 45 21.53 23.55 -2.57
N LEU A 46 21.54 22.56 -1.65
CA LEU A 46 22.74 22.20 -0.91
C LEU A 46 23.62 21.13 -1.55
N GLN A 47 23.16 20.25 -2.44
CA GLN A 47 24.04 19.31 -3.15
C GLN A 47 25.14 20.06 -3.93
N TYR A 48 24.81 21.24 -4.46
CA TYR A 48 25.74 22.14 -5.16
C TYR A 48 26.71 22.88 -4.22
N VAL A 49 26.27 23.18 -2.98
CA VAL A 49 27.05 23.93 -1.97
C VAL A 49 27.90 23.01 -1.07
N LEU A 50 27.45 21.77 -0.81
CA LEU A 50 28.08 20.78 0.06
C LEU A 50 29.31 20.10 -0.54
N SER A 51 29.50 20.14 -1.86
CA SER A 51 30.81 19.82 -2.45
C SER A 51 31.91 20.74 -1.92
N LYS A 52 31.56 21.86 -1.27
CA LYS A 52 32.48 22.89 -0.82
C LYS A 52 32.63 23.04 0.71
N ASN A 53 31.77 22.45 1.56
CA ASN A 53 31.89 22.60 3.02
C ASN A 53 31.25 21.43 3.83
N SER A 54 32.06 20.78 4.68
CA SER A 54 31.74 19.55 5.43
C SER A 54 30.97 19.74 6.76
N GLY A 55 30.11 20.77 6.89
CA GLY A 55 29.52 21.13 8.19
C GLY A 55 28.02 21.49 8.22
N SER A 56 27.24 21.19 7.18
CA SER A 56 25.82 21.60 7.15
C SER A 56 24.87 20.66 7.90
N ASN A 57 23.96 21.23 8.69
CA ASN A 57 22.87 20.59 9.43
C ASN A 57 21.73 20.05 8.52
N MET A 58 22.08 19.38 7.42
CA MET A 58 21.13 18.89 6.40
C MET A 58 20.08 17.91 6.96
N TRP A 59 20.43 17.17 8.00
CA TRP A 59 19.50 16.26 8.69
C TRP A 59 18.32 17.00 9.36
N ILE A 60 18.49 18.25 9.80
CA ILE A 60 17.42 19.03 10.45
C ILE A 60 16.28 19.30 9.46
N TYR A 61 16.60 19.70 8.22
CA TYR A 61 15.58 19.97 7.20
C TYR A 61 14.84 18.71 6.75
N VAL A 62 15.59 17.60 6.61
CA VAL A 62 14.99 16.28 6.35
C VAL A 62 14.08 15.88 7.51
N PHE A 63 14.49 16.11 8.75
CA PHE A 63 13.68 15.83 9.93
C PHE A 63 12.40 16.68 9.95
N LEU A 64 12.52 18.00 9.76
CA LEU A 64 11.40 18.94 9.79
C LEU A 64 10.38 18.66 8.68
N GLY A 65 10.84 18.45 7.45
CA GLY A 65 9.95 18.13 6.33
C GLY A 65 9.21 16.81 6.53
N ASN A 66 9.88 15.81 7.10
CA ASN A 66 9.24 14.55 7.49
C ASN A 66 8.28 14.67 8.68
N ALA A 67 8.54 15.59 9.62
CA ALA A 67 7.63 15.91 10.71
C ALA A 67 6.35 16.58 10.19
N LEU A 68 6.48 17.58 9.31
CA LEU A 68 5.33 18.23 8.64
C LEU A 68 4.51 17.22 7.84
N ARG A 69 5.17 16.29 7.15
CA ARG A 69 4.50 15.18 6.44
C ARG A 69 3.67 14.31 7.39
N GLY A 70 4.25 13.92 8.54
CA GLY A 70 3.54 13.10 9.54
C GLY A 70 2.31 13.80 10.12
N ILE A 71 2.45 15.08 10.49
CA ILE A 71 1.36 15.89 11.05
C ILE A 71 0.21 16.03 10.03
N GLY A 72 0.53 16.28 8.76
CA GLY A 72 -0.48 16.42 7.73
C GLY A 72 -1.18 15.11 7.33
N GLU A 73 -0.51 13.95 7.45
CA GLU A 73 -1.08 12.62 7.14
C GLU A 73 -2.10 12.17 8.20
N THR A 74 -1.85 12.56 9.46
CA THR A 74 -2.61 12.20 10.65
C THR A 74 -4.15 12.30 10.51
N PRO A 75 -4.74 13.45 10.11
CA PRO A 75 -6.20 13.60 10.03
C PRO A 75 -6.86 12.80 8.91
N VAL A 76 -6.13 12.42 7.86
CA VAL A 76 -6.74 12.02 6.57
C VAL A 76 -7.51 10.71 6.69
N THR A 77 -6.87 9.66 7.20
CA THR A 77 -7.48 8.33 7.27
C THR A 77 -8.56 8.23 8.36
N PRO A 78 -8.32 8.64 9.62
CA PRO A 78 -9.32 8.46 10.69
C PRO A 78 -10.57 9.32 10.47
N LEU A 79 -10.40 10.60 10.08
CA LEU A 79 -11.53 11.48 9.83
C LEU A 79 -12.28 11.12 8.55
N GLY A 80 -11.58 10.62 7.52
CA GLY A 80 -12.22 10.15 6.29
C GLY A 80 -13.10 8.93 6.50
N ILE A 81 -12.58 7.89 7.18
CA ILE A 81 -13.34 6.65 7.45
C ILE A 81 -14.54 6.94 8.36
N SER A 82 -14.34 7.66 9.46
CA SER A 82 -15.45 8.03 10.36
C SER A 82 -16.51 8.91 9.69
N TYR A 83 -16.11 9.83 8.81
CA TYR A 83 -17.08 10.63 8.06
C TYR A 83 -17.97 9.75 7.17
N ILE A 84 -17.42 8.75 6.48
CA ILE A 84 -18.23 7.86 5.63
C ILE A 84 -19.11 6.93 6.46
N ASP A 85 -18.56 6.34 7.52
CA ASP A 85 -19.29 5.40 8.39
C ASP A 85 -20.47 6.07 9.11
N ASP A 86 -20.32 7.32 9.57
CA ASP A 86 -21.38 8.07 10.28
C ASP A 86 -22.61 8.38 9.39
N PHE A 87 -22.42 8.53 8.07
CA PHE A 87 -23.49 8.91 7.13
C PHE A 87 -24.03 7.73 6.31
N ALA A 88 -23.37 6.57 6.33
CA ALA A 88 -23.80 5.36 5.63
C ALA A 88 -24.71 4.49 6.51
N LYS A 89 -25.55 3.66 5.88
CA LYS A 89 -26.26 2.57 6.58
C LYS A 89 -25.26 1.49 7.01
N ALA A 90 -25.52 0.81 8.14
CA ALA A 90 -24.64 -0.22 8.70
C ALA A 90 -24.33 -1.36 7.71
N GLU A 91 -25.31 -1.75 6.88
CA GLU A 91 -25.17 -2.71 5.79
C GLU A 91 -24.24 -2.25 4.64
N ASN A 92 -24.19 -0.95 4.36
CA ASN A 92 -23.46 -0.36 3.23
C ASN A 92 -22.09 0.21 3.64
N SER A 93 -21.89 0.49 4.93
CA SER A 93 -20.63 1.01 5.45
C SER A 93 -19.41 0.11 5.08
N PRO A 94 -19.47 -1.23 5.23
CA PRO A 94 -18.34 -2.09 4.85
C PRO A 94 -17.97 -1.98 3.38
N PHE A 95 -18.95 -1.81 2.50
CA PHE A 95 -18.72 -1.66 1.06
C PHE A 95 -18.09 -0.31 0.72
N TYR A 96 -18.55 0.80 1.32
CA TYR A 96 -17.95 2.11 1.11
C TYR A 96 -16.54 2.21 1.69
N ILE A 97 -16.29 1.61 2.85
CA ILE A 97 -14.95 1.52 3.44
C ILE A 97 -14.03 0.69 2.55
N ALA A 98 -14.50 -0.45 2.02
CA ALA A 98 -13.73 -1.25 1.07
C ALA A 98 -13.38 -0.44 -0.19
N CYS A 99 -14.34 0.30 -0.76
CA CYS A 99 -14.09 1.19 -1.91
C CYS A 99 -13.02 2.24 -1.59
N LEU A 100 -13.11 2.88 -0.42
CA LEU A 100 -12.11 3.87 0.02
C LEU A 100 -10.71 3.25 0.17
N GLN A 101 -10.62 2.05 0.76
CA GLN A 101 -9.36 1.31 0.91
C GLN A 101 -8.77 0.90 -0.44
N THR A 102 -9.59 0.44 -1.38
CA THR A 102 -9.17 0.11 -2.75
C THR A 102 -8.65 1.35 -3.49
N ILE A 103 -9.36 2.49 -3.41
CA ILE A 103 -8.90 3.76 -4.01
C ILE A 103 -7.59 4.23 -3.36
N THR A 104 -7.45 4.07 -2.05
CA THR A 104 -6.22 4.42 -1.33
C THR A 104 -5.02 3.63 -1.88
N LEU A 105 -5.23 2.39 -2.33
CA LEU A 105 -4.17 1.56 -2.91
C LEU A 105 -3.72 1.99 -4.32
N LEU A 106 -4.55 2.73 -5.05
CA LEU A 106 -4.12 3.36 -6.30
C LEU A 106 -2.97 4.34 -6.08
N GLY A 107 -2.93 5.01 -4.90
CA GLY A 107 -1.83 5.90 -4.52
C GLY A 107 -0.47 5.21 -4.56
N PRO A 108 -0.24 4.16 -3.77
CA PRO A 108 0.95 3.31 -3.87
C PRO A 108 1.21 2.78 -5.28
N MET A 109 0.20 2.36 -6.05
CA MET A 109 0.39 1.91 -7.44
C MET A 109 1.07 2.97 -8.30
N PHE A 110 0.50 4.18 -8.35
CA PHE A 110 1.10 5.30 -9.08
C PHE A 110 2.45 5.71 -8.49
N GLY A 111 2.63 5.59 -7.17
CA GLY A 111 3.90 5.83 -6.49
C GLY A 111 5.02 4.88 -6.95
N PHE A 112 4.74 3.58 -7.05
CA PHE A 112 5.69 2.58 -7.56
C PHE A 112 5.98 2.75 -9.05
N LEU A 113 4.99 3.11 -9.85
CA LEU A 113 5.17 3.42 -11.28
C LEU A 113 6.04 4.67 -11.48
N LEU A 114 5.75 5.75 -10.76
CA LEU A 114 6.57 6.96 -10.76
C LEU A 114 7.97 6.68 -10.23
N GLY A 115 8.09 5.89 -9.17
CA GLY A 115 9.36 5.44 -8.60
C GLY A 115 10.17 4.60 -9.59
N SER A 116 9.52 3.73 -10.36
CA SER A 116 10.15 2.98 -11.45
C SER A 116 10.72 3.90 -12.53
N TYR A 117 9.93 4.88 -12.96
CA TYR A 117 10.35 5.88 -13.94
C TYR A 117 11.55 6.70 -13.43
N CYS A 118 11.47 7.21 -12.20
CA CYS A 118 12.56 7.96 -11.57
C CYS A 118 13.81 7.09 -11.37
N ALA A 119 13.66 5.81 -11.03
CA ALA A 119 14.76 4.87 -10.88
C ALA A 119 15.46 4.54 -12.21
N LYS A 120 14.76 4.65 -13.34
CA LYS A 120 15.34 4.44 -14.68
C LYS A 120 16.18 5.62 -15.16
N LEU A 121 15.93 6.83 -14.65
CA LEU A 121 16.70 8.03 -14.96
C LEU A 121 17.89 8.16 -14.01
N TYR A 122 19.06 8.49 -14.54
CA TYR A 122 20.24 8.73 -13.69
C TYR A 122 20.04 9.99 -12.85
N VAL A 123 20.59 9.99 -11.63
CA VAL A 123 20.39 11.07 -10.65
C VAL A 123 20.74 12.47 -11.19
N ASP A 124 21.79 12.57 -12.00
CA ASP A 124 22.30 13.82 -12.59
C ASP A 124 21.77 14.07 -14.02
N VAL A 125 20.56 13.57 -14.31
CA VAL A 125 19.88 13.80 -15.59
C VAL A 125 19.83 15.30 -15.92
N GLY A 126 20.30 15.65 -17.12
CA GLY A 126 20.38 17.04 -17.60
C GLY A 126 21.70 17.76 -17.29
N TYR A 127 22.59 17.19 -16.47
CA TYR A 127 23.92 17.74 -16.18
C TYR A 127 25.07 16.92 -16.80
N VAL A 128 24.86 15.61 -17.01
CA VAL A 128 25.86 14.69 -17.57
C VAL A 128 25.32 14.05 -18.85
N ASP A 129 26.17 13.93 -19.86
CA ASP A 129 25.85 13.20 -21.08
C ASP A 129 25.84 11.69 -20.81
N MET A 130 24.70 11.06 -21.07
CA MET A 130 24.48 9.63 -20.83
C MET A 130 25.42 8.73 -21.65
N GLU A 131 25.99 9.21 -22.76
CA GLU A 131 26.93 8.44 -23.57
C GLU A 131 28.29 8.27 -22.89
N THR A 132 28.65 9.20 -21.99
CA THR A 132 29.90 9.17 -21.21
C THR A 132 29.81 8.27 -19.98
N VAL A 133 28.59 7.90 -19.57
CA VAL A 133 28.34 7.14 -18.35
C VAL A 133 28.63 5.65 -18.58
N THR A 134 29.49 5.08 -17.75
CA THR A 134 29.93 3.67 -17.83
C THR A 134 29.01 2.69 -17.09
N ILE A 135 28.08 3.19 -16.27
CA ILE A 135 27.20 2.38 -15.42
C ILE A 135 25.82 2.15 -16.05
N THR A 136 25.21 1.02 -15.71
CA THR A 136 23.86 0.65 -16.17
C THR A 136 22.86 0.62 -15.01
N PRO A 137 21.53 0.65 -15.26
CA PRO A 137 20.51 0.57 -14.20
C PRO A 137 20.50 -0.73 -13.36
N LYS A 138 21.31 -1.73 -13.74
CA LYS A 138 21.53 -2.95 -12.95
C LYS A 138 22.73 -2.86 -12.02
N ASP A 139 23.63 -1.89 -12.24
CA ASP A 139 24.82 -1.72 -11.42
C ASP A 139 24.43 -1.17 -10.03
N ALA A 140 25.03 -1.72 -8.97
CA ALA A 140 24.83 -1.27 -7.59
C ALA A 140 25.23 0.20 -7.33
N ARG A 141 25.97 0.84 -8.25
CA ARG A 141 26.31 2.27 -8.22
C ARG A 141 25.21 3.17 -8.81
N TRP A 142 24.25 2.60 -9.52
CA TRP A 142 23.18 3.37 -10.14
C TRP A 142 22.27 3.99 -9.09
N VAL A 143 22.15 5.31 -9.12
CA VAL A 143 21.20 6.06 -8.30
C VAL A 143 20.20 6.72 -9.22
N GLY A 144 18.92 6.42 -8.99
CA GLY A 144 17.82 7.02 -9.73
C GLY A 144 17.61 8.49 -9.41
N ALA A 145 16.94 9.23 -10.30
CA ALA A 145 16.49 10.61 -10.08
C ALA A 145 15.33 10.71 -9.06
N TRP A 146 15.55 10.21 -7.84
CA TRP A 146 14.56 10.08 -6.77
C TRP A 146 13.87 11.40 -6.39
N TRP A 147 14.55 12.53 -6.58
CA TRP A 147 14.05 13.87 -6.28
C TRP A 147 12.83 14.23 -7.15
N MET A 148 12.72 13.73 -8.37
CA MET A 148 11.55 13.98 -9.24
C MET A 148 10.24 13.52 -8.60
N GLY A 149 10.27 12.40 -7.86
CA GLY A 149 9.08 11.86 -7.20
C GLY A 149 8.52 12.79 -6.11
N PHE A 150 9.37 13.51 -5.38
CA PHE A 150 8.93 14.47 -4.37
C PHE A 150 8.25 15.70 -5.00
N LEU A 151 8.72 16.18 -6.15
CA LEU A 151 8.11 17.29 -6.88
C LEU A 151 6.69 16.95 -7.36
N VAL A 152 6.57 15.83 -8.09
CA VAL A 152 5.28 15.40 -8.66
C VAL A 152 4.28 15.13 -7.53
N SER A 153 4.70 14.40 -6.49
CA SER A 153 3.79 14.07 -5.40
C SER A 153 3.40 15.26 -4.52
N SER A 154 4.28 16.26 -4.35
CA SER A 154 3.95 17.51 -3.65
C SER A 154 2.91 18.32 -4.45
N ALA A 155 3.09 18.45 -5.77
CA ALA A 155 2.14 19.15 -6.63
C ALA A 155 0.75 18.50 -6.59
N LEU A 156 0.67 17.17 -6.70
CA LEU A 156 -0.59 16.43 -6.62
C LEU A 156 -1.30 16.64 -5.28
N LEU A 157 -0.57 16.63 -4.15
CA LEU A 157 -1.15 16.86 -2.82
C LEU A 157 -1.72 18.27 -2.64
N LEU A 158 -1.05 19.28 -3.20
CA LEU A 158 -1.53 20.66 -3.15
C LEU A 158 -2.81 20.81 -3.98
N ILE A 159 -2.85 20.23 -5.17
CA ILE A 159 -4.04 20.23 -6.03
C ILE A 159 -5.20 19.49 -5.36
N SER A 160 -4.94 18.31 -4.78
CA SER A 160 -5.98 17.51 -4.12
C SER A 160 -6.53 18.15 -2.84
N SER A 161 -5.84 19.14 -2.26
CA SER A 161 -6.34 19.86 -1.08
C SER A 161 -7.51 20.79 -1.40
N ILE A 162 -7.58 21.32 -2.63
CA ILE A 162 -8.55 22.35 -3.03
C ILE A 162 -10.00 21.87 -2.93
N PRO A 163 -10.40 20.69 -3.47
CA PRO A 163 -11.79 20.23 -3.44
C PRO A 163 -12.35 20.06 -2.02
N PHE A 164 -11.51 19.67 -1.05
CA PHE A 164 -11.95 19.44 0.33
C PHE A 164 -12.42 20.72 1.04
N TRP A 165 -12.03 21.90 0.56
CA TRP A 165 -12.52 23.17 1.10
C TRP A 165 -14.00 23.43 0.77
N PHE A 166 -14.52 22.82 -0.29
CA PHE A 166 -15.89 23.02 -0.78
C PHE A 166 -16.88 21.98 -0.25
N LEU A 167 -16.42 20.95 0.48
CA LEU A 167 -17.30 19.92 1.04
C LEU A 167 -18.09 20.43 2.26
N PRO A 168 -19.37 20.07 2.40
CA PRO A 168 -20.21 20.49 3.51
C PRO A 168 -19.83 19.81 4.84
N ARG A 169 -20.18 20.45 5.96
CA ARG A 169 -19.86 19.95 7.32
C ARG A 169 -20.53 18.61 7.63
N SER A 170 -21.75 18.41 7.14
CA SER A 170 -22.59 17.24 7.36
C SER A 170 -23.32 16.88 6.07
N LEU A 171 -23.49 15.58 5.81
CA LEU A 171 -24.34 15.07 4.75
C LEU A 171 -25.67 14.59 5.35
N PRO A 172 -26.79 14.63 4.62
CA PRO A 172 -28.00 13.95 5.05
C PRO A 172 -27.71 12.44 5.18
N LYS A 173 -28.17 11.84 6.29
CA LYS A 173 -27.96 10.40 6.53
C LYS A 173 -28.80 9.60 5.53
N GLN A 174 -28.22 8.56 4.95
CA GLN A 174 -28.86 7.77 3.89
C GLN A 174 -30.14 7.09 4.41
N GLY A 175 -31.31 7.56 3.95
CA GLY A 175 -32.63 7.05 4.36
C GLY A 175 -33.26 7.77 5.56
N ALA A 176 -32.75 8.93 5.96
CA ALA A 176 -33.52 9.86 6.80
C ALA A 176 -34.48 10.64 5.89
N ASP A 177 -35.80 10.50 6.12
CA ASP A 177 -36.80 11.36 5.50
C ASP A 177 -36.50 12.84 5.82
N GLU A 178 -36.77 13.73 4.87
CA GLU A 178 -36.56 15.18 4.98
C GLU A 178 -37.37 15.85 6.12
N ASP A 179 -38.22 15.10 6.83
CA ASP A 179 -39.15 15.60 7.85
C ASP A 179 -38.81 15.23 9.31
N GLN A 180 -37.63 14.68 9.61
CA GLN A 180 -37.16 14.59 11.00
C GLN A 180 -36.20 15.74 11.33
N PRO A 181 -36.54 16.61 12.32
CA PRO A 181 -35.58 17.56 12.84
C PRO A 181 -34.36 16.79 13.36
N ALA A 182 -33.16 17.25 12.98
CA ALA A 182 -31.91 16.76 13.54
C ALA A 182 -32.03 16.58 15.06
N PRO A 183 -31.52 15.49 15.67
CA PRO A 183 -31.55 15.34 17.11
C PRO A 183 -30.91 16.57 17.72
N ALA A 184 -31.66 17.24 18.59
CA ALA A 184 -31.31 18.50 19.20
C ALA A 184 -29.99 18.35 19.98
N GLY A 185 -28.88 18.65 19.32
CA GLY A 185 -27.69 19.13 19.99
C GLY A 185 -28.06 20.47 20.61
N GLU A 186 -28.09 20.49 21.94
CA GLU A 186 -28.36 21.61 22.82
C GLU A 186 -28.08 22.98 22.18
N ARG A 187 -29.15 23.67 21.75
CA ARG A 187 -29.14 25.12 21.63
C ARG A 187 -29.19 25.68 23.05
N GLN A 188 -28.03 25.98 23.64
CA GLN A 188 -28.00 27.00 24.69
C GLN A 188 -28.03 28.37 24.00
N ASP A 189 -29.23 28.94 23.96
CA ASP A 189 -29.39 30.38 23.88
C ASP A 189 -29.06 30.98 25.25
N GLY A 190 -28.30 32.06 25.25
CA GLY A 190 -27.67 32.64 26.43
C GLY A 190 -26.68 33.70 26.02
N THR A 191 -27.20 34.87 25.69
CA THR A 191 -26.46 36.13 25.65
C THR A 191 -25.70 36.33 26.96
N ASP A 192 -24.38 36.31 26.94
CA ASP A 192 -23.54 37.41 27.43
C ASP A 192 -22.03 37.07 27.42
N ASP A 193 -21.29 38.10 27.03
CA ASP A 193 -19.89 38.39 27.25
C ASP A 193 -18.79 37.82 26.34
N VAL A 194 -18.22 38.76 25.60
CA VAL A 194 -17.01 38.65 24.79
C VAL A 194 -15.82 38.59 25.75
N SER A 195 -15.36 37.39 26.14
CA SER A 195 -14.08 37.28 26.85
C SER A 195 -13.34 35.96 26.67
N LYS A 196 -12.30 36.03 25.82
CA LYS A 196 -11.04 35.25 25.85
C LYS A 196 -11.14 33.73 26.06
N ASN A 197 -11.25 33.01 24.94
CA ASN A 197 -10.93 31.58 24.83
C ASN A 197 -9.46 31.29 25.19
N ASN A 198 -9.20 30.96 26.46
CA ASN A 198 -7.99 30.23 26.85
C ASN A 198 -8.32 28.73 26.85
N PHE A 199 -8.09 28.06 25.72
CA PHE A 199 -8.12 26.60 25.57
C PHE A 199 -7.11 25.94 26.55
N LYS A 200 -7.58 25.47 27.71
CA LYS A 200 -6.71 24.77 28.68
C LYS A 200 -6.65 23.27 28.37
N PHE A 201 -5.50 22.85 27.85
CA PHE A 201 -5.10 21.46 27.58
C PHE A 201 -5.30 20.49 28.77
N THR A 202 -5.39 21.02 29.99
CA THR A 202 -5.58 20.28 31.24
C THR A 202 -6.99 19.75 31.47
N GLU A 203 -8.04 20.40 30.97
CA GLU A 203 -9.40 19.82 30.96
C GLU A 203 -9.54 18.76 29.86
N ILE A 204 -8.86 18.98 28.74
CA ILE A 204 -8.80 18.08 27.58
C ILE A 204 -8.19 16.72 27.96
N ALA A 205 -7.13 16.72 28.77
CA ALA A 205 -6.50 15.48 29.23
C ALA A 205 -7.36 14.69 30.24
N LYS A 206 -8.23 15.37 31.02
CA LYS A 206 -9.02 14.73 32.09
C LYS A 206 -10.09 13.76 31.58
N GLY A 207 -10.69 14.01 30.42
CA GLY A 207 -11.65 13.08 29.79
C GLY A 207 -10.98 11.98 28.96
N PHE A 208 -9.81 12.26 28.39
CA PHE A 208 -9.09 11.34 27.49
C PHE A 208 -8.46 10.14 28.21
N LEU A 209 -7.78 10.36 29.34
CA LEU A 209 -7.10 9.28 30.07
C LEU A 209 -8.06 8.19 30.58
N PRO A 210 -9.22 8.52 31.17
CA PRO A 210 -10.21 7.52 31.58
C PRO A 210 -10.75 6.70 30.40
N SER A 211 -11.08 7.34 29.27
CA SER A 211 -11.56 6.64 28.07
C SER A 211 -10.48 5.73 27.47
N LEU A 212 -9.22 6.17 27.44
CA LEU A 212 -8.09 5.36 27.02
C LEU A 212 -7.88 4.14 27.93
N LYS A 213 -7.97 4.34 29.24
CA LYS A 213 -7.85 3.26 30.23
C LYS A 213 -9.00 2.26 30.10
N ARG A 214 -10.24 2.74 29.88
CA ARG A 214 -11.41 1.89 29.64
C ARG A 214 -11.23 1.04 28.38
N LEU A 215 -10.77 1.65 27.29
CA LEU A 215 -10.56 0.97 26.01
C LEU A 215 -9.43 -0.06 26.05
N LEU A 216 -8.27 0.29 26.60
CA LEU A 216 -7.14 -0.65 26.74
C LEU A 216 -7.39 -1.71 27.82
N GLY A 217 -8.33 -1.45 28.74
CA GLY A 217 -8.78 -2.40 29.75
C GLY A 217 -9.73 -3.47 29.20
N THR A 218 -10.28 -3.30 27.99
CA THR A 218 -11.08 -4.31 27.31
C THR A 218 -10.16 -5.42 26.77
N PRO A 219 -10.21 -6.65 27.30
CA PRO A 219 -9.26 -7.71 26.94
C PRO A 219 -9.28 -8.05 25.45
N ALA A 220 -10.47 -8.09 24.85
CA ALA A 220 -10.70 -8.34 23.44
C ALA A 220 -9.94 -7.36 22.52
N TYR A 221 -10.16 -6.06 22.74
CA TYR A 221 -9.52 -5.01 21.96
C TYR A 221 -8.00 -5.01 22.15
N PHE A 222 -7.52 -5.23 23.37
CA PHE A 222 -6.09 -5.30 23.64
C PHE A 222 -5.39 -6.45 22.90
N LEU A 223 -6.01 -7.65 22.88
CA LEU A 223 -5.49 -8.80 22.14
C LEU A 223 -5.50 -8.56 20.62
N LEU A 224 -6.61 -8.03 20.09
CA LEU A 224 -6.73 -7.67 18.67
C LEU A 224 -5.72 -6.58 18.27
N LEU A 225 -5.46 -5.62 19.16
CA LEU A 225 -4.46 -4.58 18.95
C LEU A 225 -3.05 -5.19 18.88
N CYS A 226 -2.69 -6.08 19.81
CA CYS A 226 -1.42 -6.80 19.80
C CYS A 226 -1.22 -7.61 18.51
N GLY A 227 -2.22 -8.39 18.09
CA GLY A 227 -2.19 -9.13 16.83
C GLY A 227 -2.02 -8.20 15.61
N SER A 228 -2.78 -7.11 15.58
CA SER A 228 -2.68 -6.10 14.51
C SER A 228 -1.27 -5.49 14.39
N ILE A 229 -0.59 -5.25 15.51
CA ILE A 229 0.79 -4.75 15.52
C ILE A 229 1.73 -5.77 14.89
N LEU A 230 1.69 -7.03 15.32
CA LEU A 230 2.57 -8.10 14.80
C LEU A 230 2.35 -8.33 13.30
N LYS A 231 1.09 -8.42 12.88
CA LYS A 231 0.69 -8.58 11.48
C LYS A 231 1.20 -7.42 10.61
N PHE A 232 0.99 -6.18 11.07
CA PHE A 232 1.43 -5.00 10.32
C PHE A 232 2.96 -4.86 10.28
N ASN A 233 3.63 -5.16 11.40
CA ASN A 233 5.09 -5.13 11.52
C ASN A 233 5.75 -6.06 10.50
N SER A 234 5.23 -7.29 10.39
CA SER A 234 5.75 -8.26 9.43
C SER A 234 5.45 -7.85 7.98
N PHE A 235 4.22 -7.38 7.71
CA PHE A 235 3.83 -6.90 6.39
C PHE A 235 4.72 -5.75 5.91
N ILE A 236 4.97 -4.73 6.74
CA ILE A 236 5.75 -3.56 6.33
C ILE A 236 7.23 -3.90 6.11
N GLY A 237 7.82 -4.79 6.91
CA GLY A 237 9.21 -5.24 6.73
C GLY A 237 9.41 -5.90 5.37
N LEU A 238 8.57 -6.87 5.04
CA LEU A 238 8.61 -7.56 3.74
C LEU A 238 8.36 -6.62 2.58
N PHE A 239 7.32 -5.80 2.68
CA PHE A 239 6.92 -4.89 1.61
C PHE A 239 8.03 -3.89 1.30
N THR A 240 8.69 -3.37 2.33
CA THR A 240 9.78 -2.38 2.21
C THR A 240 10.99 -2.96 1.49
N PHE A 241 11.39 -4.18 1.83
CA PHE A 241 12.57 -4.82 1.24
C PHE A 241 12.28 -5.70 0.02
N LYS A 242 11.02 -5.84 -0.40
CA LYS A 242 10.63 -6.66 -1.56
C LYS A 242 11.34 -6.27 -2.85
N ALA A 243 11.40 -4.98 -3.16
CA ALA A 243 12.10 -4.50 -4.35
C ALA A 243 13.60 -4.84 -4.29
N LYS A 244 14.21 -4.63 -3.12
CA LYS A 244 15.63 -4.94 -2.88
C LYS A 244 15.91 -6.44 -2.96
N TYR A 245 15.01 -7.28 -2.45
CA TYR A 245 15.08 -8.73 -2.60
C TYR A 245 15.06 -9.13 -4.09
N MET A 246 14.18 -8.53 -4.90
CA MET A 246 14.16 -8.79 -6.34
C MET A 246 15.45 -8.35 -7.05
N GLU A 247 16.08 -7.28 -6.59
CA GLU A 247 17.38 -6.83 -7.10
C GLU A 247 18.50 -7.80 -6.76
N GLN A 248 18.59 -8.25 -5.50
CA GLN A 248 19.70 -9.08 -5.04
C GLN A 248 19.53 -10.56 -5.42
N GLN A 249 18.34 -11.12 -5.21
CA GLN A 249 18.08 -12.55 -5.43
C GLN A 249 17.97 -12.90 -6.92
N PHE A 250 17.40 -12.01 -7.74
CA PHE A 250 17.07 -12.31 -9.15
C PHE A 250 17.76 -11.37 -10.16
N GLY A 251 18.66 -10.50 -9.70
CA GLY A 251 19.42 -9.58 -10.56
C GLY A 251 18.56 -8.60 -11.36
N GLN A 252 17.37 -8.25 -10.85
CA GLN A 252 16.51 -7.26 -11.50
C GLN A 252 16.99 -5.84 -11.19
N SER A 253 16.84 -4.91 -12.12
CA SER A 253 17.07 -3.49 -11.83
C SER A 253 15.98 -2.95 -10.89
N ALA A 254 16.31 -1.99 -10.03
CA ALA A 254 15.35 -1.32 -9.15
C ALA A 254 14.10 -0.79 -9.88
N SER A 255 14.28 -0.25 -11.10
CA SER A 255 13.17 0.25 -11.93
C SER A 255 12.19 -0.87 -12.32
N ARG A 256 12.70 -2.01 -12.81
CA ARG A 256 11.89 -3.18 -13.17
C ARG A 256 11.21 -3.82 -11.95
N ALA A 257 11.90 -3.90 -10.81
CA ALA A 257 11.31 -4.40 -9.58
C ALA A 257 10.12 -3.54 -9.13
N ASN A 258 10.31 -2.21 -9.06
CA ASN A 258 9.26 -1.26 -8.72
C ASN A 258 8.08 -1.31 -9.71
N PHE A 259 8.36 -1.45 -11.01
CA PHE A 259 7.33 -1.58 -12.03
C PHE A 259 6.44 -2.81 -11.81
N LEU A 260 7.06 -3.98 -11.57
CA LEU A 260 6.33 -5.23 -11.38
C LEU A 260 5.52 -5.25 -10.07
N ILE A 261 6.03 -4.62 -9.01
CA ILE A 261 5.25 -4.43 -7.78
C ILE A 261 4.03 -3.54 -8.07
N GLY A 262 4.23 -2.43 -8.78
CA GLY A 262 3.18 -1.46 -9.12
C GLY A 262 2.09 -1.99 -10.06
N VAL A 263 2.45 -2.80 -11.06
CA VAL A 263 1.51 -3.28 -12.10
C VAL A 263 0.90 -4.65 -11.78
N LEU A 264 1.59 -5.51 -11.03
CA LEU A 264 1.11 -6.88 -10.79
C LEU A 264 0.62 -7.09 -9.35
N ASN A 265 1.44 -6.73 -8.36
CA ASN A 265 1.11 -7.05 -6.97
C ASN A 265 0.05 -6.11 -6.40
N LEU A 266 0.22 -4.80 -6.58
CA LEU A 266 -0.69 -3.82 -5.97
C LEU A 266 -2.12 -3.88 -6.56
N PRO A 267 -2.34 -4.07 -7.88
CA PRO A 267 -3.69 -4.27 -8.41
C PRO A 267 -4.36 -5.53 -7.87
N ALA A 268 -3.59 -6.63 -7.72
CA ALA A 268 -4.11 -7.86 -7.14
C ALA A 268 -4.60 -7.65 -5.70
N VAL A 269 -3.84 -6.89 -4.90
CA VAL A 269 -4.26 -6.50 -3.54
C VAL A 269 -5.50 -5.60 -3.59
N ALA A 270 -5.61 -4.69 -4.56
CA ALA A 270 -6.75 -3.79 -4.72
C ALA A 270 -8.05 -4.57 -4.96
N VAL A 271 -7.97 -5.53 -5.89
CA VAL A 271 -9.08 -6.42 -6.27
C VAL A 271 -9.45 -7.33 -5.11
N GLY A 272 -8.48 -7.88 -4.37
CA GLY A 272 -8.79 -8.72 -3.22
C GLY A 272 -9.43 -7.97 -2.04
N ILE A 273 -8.99 -6.74 -1.72
CA ILE A 273 -9.67 -5.90 -0.71
C ILE A 273 -11.12 -5.61 -1.12
N PHE A 274 -11.33 -5.24 -2.39
CA PHE A 274 -12.66 -4.95 -2.92
C PHE A 274 -13.57 -6.18 -2.87
N LEU A 275 -13.08 -7.33 -3.34
CA LEU A 275 -13.80 -8.60 -3.29
C LEU A 275 -14.06 -9.06 -1.85
N GLY A 276 -13.12 -8.88 -0.92
CA GLY A 276 -13.31 -9.19 0.49
C GLY A 276 -14.45 -8.38 1.12
N GLY A 277 -14.56 -7.09 0.77
CA GLY A 277 -15.70 -6.25 1.17
C GLY A 277 -17.01 -6.66 0.51
N LEU A 278 -16.98 -6.98 -0.80
CA LEU A 278 -18.15 -7.47 -1.53
C LEU A 278 -18.67 -8.81 -0.98
N LEU A 279 -17.78 -9.72 -0.61
CA LEU A 279 -18.13 -11.01 0.01
C LEU A 279 -18.87 -10.78 1.33
N MET A 280 -18.37 -9.89 2.20
CA MET A 280 -19.07 -9.57 3.45
C MET A 280 -20.46 -8.98 3.21
N LYS A 281 -20.61 -8.08 2.23
CA LYS A 281 -21.91 -7.48 1.90
C LYS A 281 -22.88 -8.50 1.29
N ARG A 282 -22.43 -9.27 0.28
CA ARG A 282 -23.29 -10.17 -0.49
C ARG A 282 -23.77 -11.38 0.32
N TYR A 283 -22.91 -11.91 1.19
CA TYR A 283 -23.24 -13.07 2.01
C TYR A 283 -23.65 -12.71 3.44
N LYS A 284 -23.86 -11.41 3.74
CA LYS A 284 -24.17 -10.89 5.09
C LYS A 284 -23.34 -11.60 6.18
N LEU A 285 -22.03 -11.67 5.99
CA LEU A 285 -21.17 -12.47 6.88
C LEU A 285 -21.21 -11.92 8.32
N SER A 286 -21.47 -12.82 9.27
CA SER A 286 -21.36 -12.54 10.70
C SER A 286 -19.91 -12.21 11.08
N VAL A 287 -19.71 -11.61 12.27
CA VAL A 287 -18.36 -11.30 12.78
C VAL A 287 -17.49 -12.55 12.85
N VAL A 288 -18.08 -13.67 13.30
CA VAL A 288 -17.42 -14.98 13.41
C VAL A 288 -17.00 -15.51 12.04
N SER A 289 -17.92 -15.54 11.07
CA SER A 289 -17.60 -16.00 9.71
C SER A 289 -16.58 -15.08 9.02
N GLY A 290 -16.63 -13.78 9.28
CA GLY A 290 -15.62 -12.81 8.82
C GLY A 290 -14.23 -13.09 9.42
N ALA A 291 -14.16 -13.41 10.71
CA ALA A 291 -12.91 -13.79 11.37
C ALA A 291 -12.33 -15.09 10.80
N GLN A 292 -13.17 -16.11 10.58
CA GLN A 292 -12.77 -17.39 9.96
C GLN A 292 -12.23 -17.18 8.55
N LEU A 293 -12.88 -16.33 7.73
CA LEU A 293 -12.41 -15.99 6.39
C LEU A 293 -11.05 -15.28 6.43
N SER A 294 -10.87 -14.31 7.34
CA SER A 294 -9.60 -13.61 7.54
C SER A 294 -8.47 -14.55 7.97
N PHE A 295 -8.76 -15.49 8.86
CA PHE A 295 -7.79 -16.48 9.32
C PHE A 295 -7.43 -17.46 8.19
N GLY A 296 -8.42 -18.04 7.51
CA GLY A 296 -8.19 -19.00 6.43
C GLY A 296 -7.40 -18.42 5.26
N THR A 297 -7.70 -17.17 4.88
CA THR A 297 -6.92 -16.46 3.84
C THR A 297 -5.50 -16.14 4.28
N SER A 298 -5.28 -15.76 5.54
CA SER A 298 -3.94 -15.53 6.09
C SER A 298 -3.11 -16.81 6.15
N PHE A 299 -3.71 -17.92 6.60
CA PHE A 299 -3.11 -19.26 6.63
C PHE A 299 -2.70 -19.72 5.22
N MET A 300 -3.60 -19.57 4.25
CA MET A 300 -3.31 -19.96 2.88
C MET A 300 -2.26 -19.06 2.22
N ALA A 301 -2.26 -17.76 2.51
CA ALA A 301 -1.21 -16.86 2.06
C ALA A 301 0.18 -17.26 2.63
N TYR A 302 0.24 -17.71 3.89
CA TYR A 302 1.45 -18.25 4.51
C TYR A 302 1.93 -19.52 3.81
N LEU A 303 1.06 -20.48 3.50
CA LEU A 303 1.45 -21.68 2.75
C LEU A 303 2.01 -21.34 1.36
N LEU A 304 1.43 -20.37 0.65
CA LEU A 304 1.98 -19.91 -0.63
C LEU A 304 3.33 -19.21 -0.47
N LEU A 305 3.57 -18.56 0.67
CA LEU A 305 4.84 -17.93 0.98
C LEU A 305 5.93 -18.98 1.23
N LEU A 306 5.60 -20.14 1.84
CA LEU A 306 6.51 -21.28 1.91
C LEU A 306 6.96 -21.74 0.52
N LEU A 307 6.04 -21.75 -0.46
CA LEU A 307 6.39 -22.07 -1.85
C LEU A 307 7.33 -21.03 -2.48
N GLN A 308 7.20 -19.75 -2.10
CA GLN A 308 8.12 -18.69 -2.56
C GLN A 308 9.53 -18.92 -2.03
N PHE A 309 9.69 -19.43 -0.80
CA PHE A 309 11.01 -19.76 -0.26
C PHE A 309 11.74 -20.79 -1.14
N GLY A 310 11.03 -21.74 -1.74
CA GLY A 310 11.60 -22.73 -2.66
C GLY A 310 12.16 -22.14 -3.96
N THR A 311 11.80 -20.91 -4.32
CA THR A 311 12.31 -20.23 -5.53
C THR A 311 13.70 -19.66 -5.28
N LYS A 312 14.74 -20.45 -5.58
CA LYS A 312 16.14 -20.03 -5.45
C LYS A 312 16.77 -19.62 -6.77
N CYS A 313 17.77 -18.76 -6.67
CA CYS A 313 18.70 -18.40 -7.70
C CYS A 313 20.05 -18.22 -7.01
N ASP A 314 21.10 -18.84 -7.56
CA ASP A 314 22.41 -18.81 -6.96
C ASP A 314 23.04 -17.42 -7.07
N ASN A 315 23.92 -17.08 -6.14
CA ASN A 315 24.70 -15.85 -6.20
C ASN A 315 25.43 -15.73 -7.54
N ILE A 316 25.56 -14.49 -8.03
CA ILE A 316 26.43 -14.22 -9.18
C ILE A 316 27.86 -14.67 -8.81
N PRO A 317 28.56 -15.43 -9.67
CA PRO A 317 29.93 -15.83 -9.42
C PRO A 317 30.84 -14.60 -9.47
N VAL A 318 31.40 -14.21 -8.32
CA VAL A 318 32.29 -13.08 -8.14
C VAL A 318 33.61 -13.58 -7.54
N ALA A 319 34.70 -13.36 -8.28
CA ALA A 319 36.02 -13.84 -7.88
C ALA A 319 36.44 -13.23 -6.53
N GLY A 320 36.87 -14.10 -5.62
CA GLY A 320 37.31 -13.73 -4.27
C GLY A 320 36.18 -13.45 -3.26
N LEU A 321 34.91 -13.54 -3.67
CA LEU A 321 33.75 -13.36 -2.78
C LEU A 321 32.82 -14.58 -2.76
N THR A 322 32.34 -15.03 -3.92
CA THR A 322 31.40 -16.18 -4.01
C THR A 322 32.04 -17.39 -4.69
N ILE A 323 33.10 -17.15 -5.46
CA ILE A 323 33.94 -18.19 -6.06
C ILE A 323 35.41 -17.80 -5.87
N SER A 324 36.28 -18.78 -5.63
CA SER A 324 37.73 -18.54 -5.63
C SER A 324 38.23 -18.24 -7.04
N TYR A 325 39.43 -17.65 -7.17
CA TYR A 325 40.07 -17.46 -8.47
C TYR A 325 40.37 -18.79 -9.19
N ASN A 326 40.42 -19.91 -8.45
CA ASN A 326 40.61 -21.26 -8.98
C ASN A 326 39.29 -21.94 -9.41
N GLY A 327 38.15 -21.25 -9.28
CA GLY A 327 36.84 -21.76 -9.70
C GLY A 327 36.13 -22.64 -8.66
N THR A 328 36.63 -22.73 -7.43
CA THR A 328 35.91 -23.43 -6.34
C THR A 328 34.86 -22.52 -5.74
N GLN A 329 33.64 -23.00 -5.57
CA GLN A 329 32.60 -22.26 -4.85
C GLN A 329 33.01 -22.13 -3.38
N SER A 330 33.25 -20.91 -2.94
CA SER A 330 33.62 -20.59 -1.58
C SER A 330 33.15 -19.17 -1.26
N ILE A 331 32.19 -19.06 -0.35
CA ILE A 331 31.76 -17.76 0.16
C ILE A 331 32.80 -17.27 1.17
N SER A 332 33.44 -16.14 0.87
CA SER A 332 34.43 -15.51 1.75
C SER A 332 33.98 -14.12 2.15
N TYR A 333 34.09 -13.84 3.45
CA TYR A 333 33.90 -12.51 4.04
C TYR A 333 35.23 -11.77 4.20
N ASP A 334 36.35 -12.44 3.94
CA ASP A 334 37.69 -11.90 4.12
C ASP A 334 38.11 -11.02 2.94
N ARG A 335 38.89 -9.98 3.21
CA ARG A 335 39.45 -9.08 2.20
C ARG A 335 40.60 -9.72 1.45
N GLU A 336 41.35 -10.60 2.09
CA GLU A 336 42.54 -11.22 1.50
C GLU A 336 42.18 -12.15 0.32
N THR A 337 40.98 -12.73 0.30
CA THR A 337 40.54 -13.59 -0.81
C THR A 337 40.28 -12.84 -2.11
N LEU A 338 40.29 -11.49 -2.09
CA LEU A 338 40.21 -10.67 -3.29
C LEU A 338 41.54 -10.65 -4.08
N PHE A 339 42.65 -10.93 -3.40
CA PHE A 339 43.98 -10.93 -4.00
C PHE A 339 44.40 -12.35 -4.39
N SER A 340 45.02 -12.46 -5.56
CA SER A 340 45.55 -13.69 -6.13
C SER A 340 46.87 -13.39 -6.83
N GLU A 341 47.64 -14.41 -7.19
CA GLU A 341 48.91 -14.24 -7.89
C GLU A 341 48.75 -13.45 -9.19
N CYS A 342 47.63 -13.61 -9.88
CA CYS A 342 47.36 -12.93 -11.15
C CYS A 342 47.11 -11.42 -11.02
N ASN A 343 46.67 -10.92 -9.86
CA ASN A 343 46.38 -9.49 -9.66
C ASN A 343 47.34 -8.78 -8.71
N ARG A 344 48.34 -9.49 -8.16
CA ARG A 344 49.34 -8.93 -7.24
C ARG A 344 50.25 -7.87 -7.87
N ASP A 345 50.54 -8.00 -9.17
CA ASP A 345 51.40 -7.05 -9.89
C ASP A 345 50.73 -5.70 -10.13
N CYS A 346 49.40 -5.65 -9.97
CA CYS A 346 48.63 -4.44 -9.99
C CYS A 346 48.33 -4.07 -8.54
N SER A 347 48.79 -2.91 -8.03
CA SER A 347 48.50 -2.45 -6.66
C SER A 347 47.01 -2.08 -6.49
N CYS A 348 46.13 -3.06 -6.64
CA CYS A 348 44.68 -2.89 -6.71
C CYS A 348 44.11 -2.55 -5.35
N SER A 349 43.16 -1.61 -5.33
CA SER A 349 42.41 -1.30 -4.12
C SER A 349 41.33 -2.34 -3.88
N ALA A 350 41.34 -2.96 -2.70
CA ALA A 350 40.22 -3.78 -2.23
C ALA A 350 38.96 -2.94 -1.96
N GLU A 351 39.00 -1.62 -2.03
CA GLU A 351 37.86 -0.74 -1.71
C GLU A 351 37.08 -0.30 -2.96
N GLU A 352 37.70 -0.44 -4.12
CA GLU A 352 37.11 -0.07 -5.40
C GLU A 352 35.97 -1.01 -5.80
N TRP A 353 35.00 -0.46 -6.53
CA TRP A 353 33.87 -1.21 -7.06
C TRP A 353 33.57 -0.72 -8.48
N ASP A 354 34.07 -1.46 -9.46
CA ASP A 354 33.83 -1.24 -10.89
C ASP A 354 33.68 -2.59 -11.61
N PRO A 355 32.56 -3.31 -11.39
CA PRO A 355 32.46 -4.70 -11.75
C PRO A 355 32.61 -4.91 -13.25
N VAL A 356 33.35 -5.95 -13.63
CA VAL A 356 33.53 -6.38 -15.02
C VAL A 356 33.22 -7.86 -15.17
N CYS A 357 32.63 -8.23 -16.29
CA CYS A 357 32.20 -9.59 -16.61
C CYS A 357 33.11 -10.20 -17.67
N SER A 358 33.64 -11.40 -17.39
CA SER A 358 34.33 -12.22 -18.39
C SER A 358 33.35 -13.02 -19.24
N ASP A 359 33.77 -13.43 -20.43
CA ASP A 359 32.98 -14.34 -21.27
C ASP A 359 32.83 -15.75 -20.62
N SER A 360 33.67 -16.10 -19.64
CA SER A 360 33.51 -17.30 -18.79
C SER A 360 32.37 -17.18 -17.76
N GLY A 361 31.72 -16.02 -17.67
CA GLY A 361 30.59 -15.80 -16.78
C GLY A 361 30.99 -15.44 -15.35
N ILE A 362 32.26 -15.14 -15.08
CA ILE A 362 32.77 -14.73 -13.77
C ILE A 362 32.86 -13.20 -13.72
N THR A 363 32.36 -12.62 -12.63
CA THR A 363 32.47 -11.19 -12.37
C THR A 363 33.70 -10.89 -11.52
N TYR A 364 34.45 -9.86 -11.88
CA TYR A 364 35.55 -9.33 -11.08
C TYR A 364 35.16 -7.97 -10.52
N ILE A 365 35.66 -7.63 -9.33
CA ILE A 365 35.28 -6.41 -8.61
C ILE A 365 35.73 -5.14 -9.32
N SER A 366 36.85 -5.19 -10.03
CA SER A 366 37.38 -4.10 -10.85
C SER A 366 38.17 -4.64 -12.04
N PRO A 367 38.43 -3.83 -13.08
CA PRO A 367 39.35 -4.19 -14.15
C PRO A 367 40.76 -4.52 -13.63
N CYS A 368 41.19 -3.83 -12.56
CA CYS A 368 42.46 -4.10 -11.88
C CYS A 368 42.46 -5.49 -11.22
N MET A 369 41.38 -5.86 -10.51
CA MET A 369 41.26 -7.18 -9.88
C MET A 369 41.17 -8.32 -10.91
N ALA A 370 40.75 -8.02 -12.14
CA ALA A 370 40.83 -8.93 -13.28
C ALA A 370 42.24 -8.98 -13.93
N GLY A 371 43.14 -8.09 -13.55
CA GLY A 371 44.51 -7.99 -14.06
C GLY A 371 44.62 -7.45 -15.48
N CYS A 372 43.70 -6.57 -15.89
CA CYS A 372 43.65 -6.02 -17.25
C CYS A 372 44.63 -4.86 -17.45
N LEU A 373 45.32 -4.84 -18.60
CA LEU A 373 46.35 -3.84 -18.91
C LEU A 373 45.91 -2.77 -19.92
N SER A 374 44.85 -3.02 -20.69
CA SER A 374 44.41 -2.13 -21.76
C SER A 374 42.89 -2.05 -21.83
N SER A 375 42.37 -0.96 -22.38
CA SER A 375 40.94 -0.74 -22.57
C SER A 375 40.66 -0.18 -23.97
N SER A 376 39.48 -0.50 -24.49
CA SER A 376 39.00 -0.04 -25.79
C SER A 376 37.50 0.28 -25.71
N GLY A 377 37.03 1.22 -26.51
CA GLY A 377 35.63 1.66 -26.50
C GLY A 377 35.40 2.92 -25.67
N PHE A 378 34.13 3.33 -25.57
CA PHE A 378 33.72 4.54 -24.88
C PHE A 378 32.45 4.30 -24.05
N GLY A 379 32.38 4.90 -22.87
CA GLY A 379 31.24 4.80 -21.96
C GLY A 379 30.87 3.35 -21.62
N LYS A 380 29.58 3.01 -21.74
CA LYS A 380 29.03 1.67 -21.46
C LYS A 380 29.59 0.53 -22.33
N ASN A 381 30.18 0.85 -23.49
CA ASN A 381 30.71 -0.14 -24.42
C ASN A 381 32.22 -0.37 -24.24
N THR A 382 32.78 0.07 -23.10
CA THR A 382 34.21 -0.15 -22.81
C THR A 382 34.47 -1.62 -22.53
N VAL A 383 35.49 -2.15 -23.20
CA VAL A 383 36.00 -3.51 -23.07
C VAL A 383 37.46 -3.44 -22.67
N PHE A 384 37.82 -4.18 -21.62
CA PHE A 384 39.19 -4.29 -21.14
C PHE A 384 39.83 -5.56 -21.71
N HIS A 385 41.10 -5.48 -22.06
CA HIS A 385 41.87 -6.55 -22.70
C HIS A 385 43.16 -6.85 -21.94
N ASN A 386 43.72 -8.03 -22.24
CA ASN A 386 44.94 -8.56 -21.62
C ASN A 386 44.80 -8.72 -20.10
N CYS A 387 43.74 -9.41 -19.68
CA CYS A 387 43.42 -9.65 -18.28
C CYS A 387 44.02 -10.98 -17.78
N SER A 388 45.04 -10.91 -16.93
CA SER A 388 45.79 -12.08 -16.43
C SER A 388 44.96 -13.06 -15.59
N CYS A 389 44.01 -12.56 -14.79
CA CYS A 389 43.15 -13.41 -13.95
C CYS A 389 42.04 -14.12 -14.73
N VAL A 390 41.74 -13.66 -15.95
CA VAL A 390 40.78 -14.32 -16.84
C VAL A 390 41.43 -15.52 -17.51
N SER A 391 42.69 -15.39 -17.95
CA SER A 391 43.46 -16.52 -18.50
C SER A 391 43.71 -17.65 -17.50
N ALA A 392 43.76 -17.33 -16.21
CA ALA A 392 43.96 -18.30 -15.13
C ALA A 392 42.68 -19.01 -14.67
N SER A 393 41.50 -18.56 -15.12
CA SER A 393 40.21 -19.08 -14.66
C SER A 393 39.61 -20.12 -15.62
N TYR A 394 38.94 -21.12 -15.06
CA TYR A 394 38.35 -22.24 -15.80
C TYR A 394 37.00 -21.82 -16.42
N PRO A 395 36.68 -22.18 -17.68
CA PRO A 395 37.45 -23.04 -18.61
C PRO A 395 38.54 -22.29 -19.41
N ALA A 396 39.67 -22.98 -19.60
CA ALA A 396 40.80 -22.53 -20.41
C ALA A 396 40.40 -22.43 -21.90
N GLY A 397 40.56 -21.25 -22.51
CA GLY A 397 40.18 -20.97 -23.90
C GLY A 397 39.15 -19.85 -24.08
N SER A 398 38.71 -19.21 -22.99
CA SER A 398 37.89 -17.99 -23.06
C SER A 398 38.74 -16.77 -23.46
N SER A 399 38.09 -15.73 -24.01
CA SER A 399 38.75 -14.49 -24.39
C SER A 399 39.40 -13.84 -23.14
N THR A 400 40.59 -13.25 -23.29
CA THR A 400 41.27 -12.49 -22.21
C THR A 400 40.69 -11.09 -22.03
N SER A 401 39.40 -10.93 -22.38
CA SER A 401 38.71 -9.66 -22.40
C SER A 401 37.52 -9.68 -21.45
N VAL A 402 37.23 -8.53 -20.85
CA VAL A 402 36.09 -8.35 -19.94
C VAL A 402 35.31 -7.12 -20.33
N LYS A 403 34.00 -7.19 -20.13
CA LYS A 403 33.05 -6.11 -20.44
C LYS A 403 32.61 -5.44 -19.15
N LEU A 404 32.29 -4.14 -19.21
CA LEU A 404 31.73 -3.43 -18.06
C LEU A 404 30.42 -4.06 -17.56
N GLY A 405 30.27 -4.07 -16.23
CA GLY A 405 29.08 -4.57 -15.54
C GLY A 405 29.25 -5.98 -14.98
N GLN A 406 28.27 -6.37 -14.16
CA GLN A 406 28.20 -7.71 -13.59
C GLN A 406 27.70 -8.72 -14.65
N CYS A 407 28.14 -9.96 -14.54
CA CYS A 407 27.63 -11.02 -15.39
C CYS A 407 26.13 -11.26 -15.15
N PRO A 408 25.36 -11.60 -16.20
CA PRO A 408 23.97 -11.97 -16.03
C PRO A 408 23.85 -13.24 -15.18
N HIS A 409 22.79 -13.35 -14.38
CA HIS A 409 22.46 -14.61 -13.71
C HIS A 409 22.23 -15.73 -14.74
N ALA A 410 22.39 -16.98 -14.28
CA ALA A 410 22.11 -18.17 -15.06
C ALA A 410 20.69 -18.14 -15.68
N LYS A 411 20.53 -18.74 -16.86
CA LYS A 411 19.26 -18.73 -17.62
C LYS A 411 18.09 -19.29 -16.81
N ASP A 412 18.33 -20.28 -15.95
CA ASP A 412 17.31 -20.87 -15.08
C ASP A 412 16.73 -19.89 -14.05
N CYS A 413 17.49 -18.85 -13.70
CA CYS A 413 17.04 -17.80 -12.79
C CYS A 413 15.82 -17.04 -13.32
N SER A 414 15.68 -16.89 -14.65
CA SER A 414 14.50 -16.24 -15.25
C SER A 414 13.22 -17.05 -15.03
N ARG A 415 13.31 -18.38 -15.02
CA ARG A 415 12.17 -19.26 -14.73
C ARG A 415 11.80 -19.18 -13.25
N SER A 416 12.80 -19.26 -12.34
CA SER A 416 12.60 -19.09 -10.90
C SER A 416 11.96 -17.73 -10.57
N PHE A 417 12.40 -16.65 -11.22
CA PHE A 417 11.83 -15.32 -11.04
C PHE A 417 10.37 -15.24 -11.49
N THR A 418 10.03 -15.88 -12.61
CA THR A 418 8.65 -15.91 -13.11
C THR A 418 7.74 -16.66 -12.14
N SER A 419 8.19 -17.82 -11.63
CA SER A 419 7.47 -18.57 -10.59
C SER A 419 7.31 -17.75 -9.31
N TYR A 420 8.38 -17.10 -8.84
CA TYR A 420 8.33 -16.20 -7.68
C TYR A 420 7.26 -15.11 -7.85
N MET A 421 7.24 -14.45 -9.01
CA MET A 421 6.26 -13.40 -9.30
C MET A 421 4.82 -13.92 -9.33
N ALA A 422 4.57 -15.07 -9.96
CA ALA A 422 3.24 -15.68 -10.02
C ALA A 422 2.72 -16.02 -8.62
N VAL A 423 3.55 -16.68 -7.79
CA VAL A 423 3.17 -17.04 -6.42
C VAL A 423 3.02 -15.80 -5.53
N SER A 424 3.85 -14.76 -5.74
CA SER A 424 3.76 -13.50 -4.99
C SER A 424 2.46 -12.75 -5.25
N VAL A 425 2.00 -12.70 -6.51
CA VAL A 425 0.73 -12.09 -6.88
C VAL A 425 -0.44 -12.87 -6.29
N LEU A 426 -0.43 -14.21 -6.40
CA LEU A 426 -1.49 -15.05 -5.85
C LEU A 426 -1.56 -14.95 -4.32
N SER A 427 -0.42 -15.02 -3.62
CA SER A 427 -0.34 -14.86 -2.17
C SER A 427 -0.84 -13.49 -1.72
N SER A 428 -0.45 -12.42 -2.44
CA SER A 428 -0.91 -11.06 -2.15
C SER A 428 -2.42 -10.92 -2.32
N PHE A 429 -3.00 -11.50 -3.37
CA PHE A 429 -4.43 -11.53 -3.61
C PHE A 429 -5.18 -12.26 -2.49
N ILE A 430 -4.77 -13.49 -2.17
CA ILE A 430 -5.43 -14.30 -1.12
C ILE A 430 -5.36 -13.58 0.23
N ASN A 431 -4.19 -13.09 0.62
CA ASN A 431 -4.03 -12.34 1.88
C ASN A 431 -4.95 -11.10 1.93
N SER A 432 -5.14 -10.43 0.80
CA SER A 432 -5.96 -9.22 0.72
C SER A 432 -7.47 -9.47 0.77
N LEU A 433 -7.96 -10.66 0.42
CA LEU A 433 -9.37 -11.05 0.59
C LEU A 433 -9.78 -11.02 2.07
N GLY A 434 -8.87 -11.38 2.98
CA GLY A 434 -9.09 -11.36 4.42
C GLY A 434 -8.89 -9.98 5.09
N ALA A 435 -8.40 -8.97 4.36
CA ALA A 435 -8.06 -7.68 4.95
C ALA A 435 -9.30 -6.93 5.46
N THR A 436 -10.33 -6.80 4.62
CA THR A 436 -11.58 -6.11 5.00
C THR A 436 -12.34 -6.85 6.11
N PRO A 437 -12.55 -8.19 6.03
CA PRO A 437 -13.13 -8.94 7.14
C PRO A 437 -12.37 -8.80 8.46
N GLY A 438 -11.05 -8.94 8.44
CA GLY A 438 -10.22 -8.77 9.63
C GLY A 438 -10.31 -7.36 10.23
N TYR A 439 -10.39 -6.33 9.38
CA TYR A 439 -10.57 -4.94 9.83
C TYR A 439 -11.96 -4.70 10.45
N MET A 440 -13.02 -5.31 9.89
CA MET A 440 -14.39 -5.17 10.42
C MET A 440 -14.59 -5.88 11.75
N VAL A 441 -13.93 -7.01 12.00
CA VAL A 441 -13.96 -7.68 13.31
C VAL A 441 -13.49 -6.73 14.40
N ILE A 442 -12.37 -6.03 14.16
CA ILE A 442 -11.85 -5.04 15.14
C ILE A 442 -12.86 -3.93 15.37
N ILE A 443 -13.47 -3.39 14.31
CA ILE A 443 -14.45 -2.32 14.41
C ILE A 443 -15.69 -2.74 15.20
N ARG A 444 -16.21 -3.95 14.94
CA ARG A 444 -17.47 -4.44 15.53
C ARG A 444 -17.30 -4.92 16.98
N CYS A 445 -16.08 -5.22 17.44
CA CYS A 445 -15.82 -5.54 18.85
C CYS A 445 -15.68 -4.31 19.77
N ILE A 446 -15.86 -3.09 19.25
CA ILE A 446 -15.66 -1.84 19.99
C ILE A 446 -16.99 -1.11 20.13
N SER A 447 -17.32 -0.67 21.35
CA SER A 447 -18.53 0.10 21.58
C SER A 447 -18.58 1.38 20.72
N PRO A 448 -19.76 1.76 20.18
CA PRO A 448 -19.89 2.90 19.26
C PRO A 448 -19.29 4.21 19.79
N GLU A 449 -19.41 4.45 21.09
CA GLU A 449 -18.87 5.65 21.78
C GLU A 449 -17.34 5.76 21.72
N LEU A 450 -16.63 4.63 21.64
CA LEU A 450 -15.16 4.56 21.70
C LEU A 450 -14.52 4.29 20.33
N LYS A 451 -15.32 4.02 19.29
CA LYS A 451 -14.87 3.59 17.96
C LYS A 451 -13.85 4.52 17.31
N SER A 452 -14.12 5.83 17.29
CA SER A 452 -13.21 6.83 16.70
C SER A 452 -11.89 6.95 17.47
N LEU A 453 -11.94 6.84 18.79
CA LEU A 453 -10.76 6.85 19.66
C LEU A 453 -9.92 5.58 19.45
N ALA A 454 -10.58 4.42 19.36
CA ALA A 454 -9.94 3.14 19.16
C ALA A 454 -9.26 3.03 17.79
N LEU A 455 -9.93 3.44 16.71
CA LEU A 455 -9.32 3.52 15.38
C LEU A 455 -8.10 4.45 15.36
N GLY A 456 -8.18 5.59 16.07
CA GLY A 456 -7.06 6.50 16.24
C GLY A 456 -5.88 5.86 16.98
N ILE A 457 -6.12 5.18 18.09
CA ILE A 457 -5.10 4.48 18.88
C ILE A 457 -4.50 3.30 18.10
N GLN A 458 -5.33 2.48 17.45
CA GLN A 458 -4.87 1.39 16.63
C GLN A 458 -3.94 1.90 15.52
N ALA A 459 -4.37 2.89 14.75
CA ALA A 459 -3.53 3.48 13.70
C ALA A 459 -2.21 4.05 14.25
N LEU A 460 -2.25 4.65 15.44
CA LEU A 460 -1.08 5.21 16.10
C LEU A 460 -0.09 4.14 16.54
N VAL A 461 -0.57 3.15 17.31
CA VAL A 461 0.25 2.10 17.91
C VAL A 461 0.82 1.19 16.82
N THR A 462 -0.01 0.77 15.86
CA THR A 462 0.42 -0.04 14.72
C THR A 462 1.49 0.66 13.88
N ARG A 463 1.37 1.98 13.65
CA ARG A 463 2.44 2.74 12.98
C ARG A 463 3.70 2.91 13.82
N THR A 464 3.56 3.13 15.13
CA THR A 464 4.68 3.44 16.02
C THR A 464 5.48 2.19 16.40
N LEU A 465 4.80 1.11 16.77
CA LEU A 465 5.42 -0.15 17.20
C LEU A 465 5.59 -1.16 16.05
N GLY A 466 4.71 -1.11 15.05
CA GLY A 466 4.83 -1.96 13.86
C GLY A 466 5.65 -1.30 12.76
N GLY A 467 5.24 -0.10 12.35
CA GLY A 467 5.80 0.61 11.19
C GLY A 467 7.25 1.06 11.33
N ILE A 468 7.66 1.57 12.50
CA ILE A 468 9.01 2.15 12.69
C ILE A 468 10.08 1.09 12.93
N PRO A 469 9.90 0.13 13.87
CA PRO A 469 10.96 -0.82 14.18
C PRO A 469 11.21 -1.78 13.02
N ALA A 470 10.17 -2.18 12.30
CA ALA A 470 10.26 -3.16 11.22
C ALA A 470 11.35 -2.83 10.18
N PRO A 471 11.31 -1.73 9.42
CA PRO A 471 12.38 -1.43 8.47
C PRO A 471 13.78 -1.35 9.09
N VAL A 472 13.91 -0.96 10.36
CA VAL A 472 15.20 -0.82 11.05
C VAL A 472 15.82 -2.18 11.32
N TYR A 473 15.09 -3.08 11.98
CA TYR A 473 15.66 -4.38 12.33
C TYR A 473 15.72 -5.32 11.12
N PHE A 474 14.74 -5.29 10.21
CA PHE A 474 14.82 -6.05 8.96
C PHE A 474 16.00 -5.56 8.10
N GLY A 475 16.25 -4.24 8.06
CA GLY A 475 17.41 -3.68 7.38
C GLY A 475 18.72 -4.14 7.99
N ALA A 476 18.81 -4.15 9.34
CA ALA A 476 19.99 -4.65 10.04
C ALA A 476 20.23 -6.15 9.83
N LEU A 477 19.16 -6.96 9.79
CA LEU A 477 19.23 -8.39 9.45
C LEU A 477 19.78 -8.57 8.04
N ILE A 478 19.19 -7.89 7.05
CA ILE A 478 19.67 -7.94 5.66
C ILE A 478 21.15 -7.54 5.57
N ASP A 479 21.53 -6.44 6.21
CA ASP A 479 22.90 -5.94 6.21
C ASP A 479 23.91 -6.90 6.85
N SER A 480 23.47 -7.81 7.73
CA SER A 480 24.34 -8.86 8.30
C SER A 480 24.84 -9.88 7.25
N THR A 481 24.15 -9.98 6.11
CA THR A 481 24.52 -10.89 4.99
C THR A 481 25.42 -10.23 3.96
N CYS A 482 25.87 -9.00 4.22
CA CYS A 482 26.67 -8.26 3.27
C CYS A 482 28.06 -8.90 3.08
N LEU A 483 28.35 -9.32 1.85
CA LEU A 483 29.67 -9.82 1.44
C LEU A 483 30.63 -8.67 1.12
N LYS A 484 30.11 -7.55 0.60
CA LYS A 484 30.95 -6.41 0.19
C LYS A 484 30.36 -5.06 0.57
N TRP A 485 30.99 -4.41 1.54
CA TRP A 485 30.67 -3.03 1.92
C TRP A 485 31.35 -2.02 0.99
N SER A 486 30.64 -0.95 0.62
CA SER A 486 31.29 0.26 0.12
C SER A 486 31.91 1.06 1.26
N ILE A 487 32.85 1.94 0.93
CA ILE A 487 33.56 2.76 1.92
C ILE A 487 33.33 4.23 1.58
N LYS A 488 33.05 5.04 2.62
CA LYS A 488 32.82 6.48 2.47
C LYS A 488 34.17 7.20 2.29
N LYS A 489 34.15 8.35 1.60
CA LYS A 489 35.35 9.19 1.39
C LYS A 489 36.06 9.60 2.69
N CYS A 490 35.32 9.73 3.79
CA CYS A 490 35.85 10.09 5.11
C CYS A 490 36.18 8.86 5.98
N GLY A 491 36.24 7.66 5.39
CA GLY A 491 36.33 6.39 6.12
C GLY A 491 34.97 5.90 6.65
N GLY A 492 34.90 4.59 6.91
CA GLY A 492 33.70 3.92 7.45
C GLY A 492 32.82 3.23 6.39
N ARG A 493 31.91 2.36 6.88
CA ARG A 493 31.01 1.54 6.04
C ARG A 493 29.92 2.39 5.37
N GLY A 494 29.74 2.17 4.06
CA GLY A 494 28.68 2.73 3.22
C GLY A 494 27.60 1.69 2.92
N ALA A 495 26.94 1.80 1.76
CA ALA A 495 25.97 0.81 1.30
C ALA A 495 26.65 -0.52 0.94
N CYS A 496 25.95 -1.63 1.18
CA CYS A 496 26.39 -2.94 0.71
C CYS A 496 26.23 -3.08 -0.81
N ARG A 497 27.20 -3.73 -1.46
CA ARG A 497 27.24 -3.96 -2.92
C ARG A 497 26.72 -5.34 -3.31
N ILE A 498 27.06 -6.36 -2.54
CA ILE A 498 26.67 -7.76 -2.76
C ILE A 498 26.33 -8.39 -1.42
N TYR A 499 25.23 -9.15 -1.41
CA TYR A 499 24.75 -9.93 -0.28
C TYR A 499 24.88 -11.44 -0.56
N ASP A 500 25.00 -12.23 0.49
CA ASP A 500 24.84 -13.69 0.44
C ASP A 500 23.37 -14.01 0.17
N SER A 501 23.06 -14.60 -0.99
CA SER A 501 21.66 -14.81 -1.42
C SER A 501 20.99 -15.91 -0.61
N GLU A 502 21.74 -16.89 -0.11
CA GLU A 502 21.19 -17.96 0.70
C GLU A 502 20.80 -17.42 2.07
N MET A 503 21.75 -16.76 2.77
CA MET A 503 21.49 -16.20 4.09
C MET A 503 20.43 -15.10 4.05
N TYR A 504 20.41 -14.27 3.00
CA TYR A 504 19.37 -13.25 2.78
C TYR A 504 17.98 -13.90 2.68
N ARG A 505 17.85 -14.98 1.90
CA ARG A 505 16.59 -15.72 1.74
C ARG A 505 16.13 -16.34 3.06
N TYR A 506 17.04 -16.91 3.85
CA TYR A 506 16.72 -17.44 5.18
C TYR A 506 16.26 -16.33 6.12
N GLN A 507 16.94 -15.20 6.20
CA GLN A 507 16.54 -14.10 7.09
C GLN A 507 15.21 -13.46 6.68
N GLN A 508 14.98 -13.33 5.37
CA GLN A 508 13.69 -12.87 4.87
C GLN A 508 12.58 -13.86 5.22
N PHE A 509 12.88 -15.16 5.30
CA PHE A 509 11.94 -16.21 5.69
C PHE A 509 11.73 -16.33 7.21
N ASP A 510 12.78 -16.25 8.03
CA ASP A 510 12.68 -16.29 9.49
C ASP A 510 11.91 -15.08 10.02
N SER A 511 12.00 -13.95 9.33
CA SER A 511 11.17 -12.79 9.64
C SER A 511 9.68 -13.00 9.31
N LEU A 512 9.33 -14.06 8.57
CA LEU A 512 7.96 -14.48 8.23
C LEU A 512 7.36 -15.46 9.24
N THR A 513 8.17 -16.29 9.90
CA THR A 513 7.66 -17.24 10.90
C THR A 513 7.15 -16.52 12.16
N MET A 514 7.52 -15.26 12.36
CA MET A 514 6.90 -14.37 13.35
C MET A 514 5.43 -14.04 13.03
N ILE A 515 5.01 -14.10 11.75
CA ILE A 515 3.58 -14.05 11.36
C ILE A 515 2.86 -15.32 11.82
N SER A 516 3.56 -16.45 11.84
CA SER A 516 3.03 -17.76 12.24
C SER A 516 2.77 -17.90 13.74
N VAL A 517 3.24 -16.97 14.57
CA VAL A 517 2.87 -16.95 16.00
C VAL A 517 1.38 -16.60 16.18
N GLU A 518 0.77 -15.97 15.18
CA GLU A 518 -0.69 -15.77 15.11
C GLU A 518 -1.45 -17.04 14.67
N LEU A 519 -0.75 -18.08 14.18
CA LEU A 519 -1.33 -19.34 13.71
C LEU A 519 -1.50 -20.39 14.82
N SER A 520 -1.10 -20.11 16.07
CA SER A 520 -1.43 -21.04 17.15
C SER A 520 -2.92 -20.87 17.48
N PRO A 521 -3.80 -21.84 17.17
CA PRO A 521 -5.16 -21.76 17.65
C PRO A 521 -5.12 -21.68 19.19
N PRO A 522 -6.07 -20.99 19.85
CA PRO A 522 -6.36 -21.36 21.23
C PRO A 522 -6.60 -22.88 21.24
N PRO A 523 -6.04 -23.63 22.21
CA PRO A 523 -6.10 -25.08 22.22
C PRO A 523 -7.53 -25.56 21.94
N ALA A 524 -7.67 -26.45 20.96
CA ALA A 524 -8.92 -26.97 20.46
C ALA A 524 -9.61 -27.96 21.43
N ASP A 525 -9.49 -27.72 22.73
CA ASP A 525 -10.22 -28.42 23.78
C ASP A 525 -11.05 -27.38 24.55
N GLY A 526 -12.30 -27.17 24.11
CA GLY A 526 -13.37 -26.59 24.94
C GLY A 526 -13.86 -25.15 24.65
N GLY A 527 -13.57 -24.57 23.48
CA GLY A 527 -13.79 -23.14 23.22
C GLY A 527 -14.92 -22.73 22.28
N THR A 528 -16.02 -23.48 22.14
CA THR A 528 -17.22 -22.94 21.45
C THR A 528 -17.97 -21.92 22.33
N LEU A 529 -17.54 -21.70 23.58
CA LEU A 529 -18.18 -20.83 24.56
C LEU A 529 -17.49 -19.46 24.78
N GLU A 530 -16.32 -19.21 24.16
CA GLU A 530 -15.60 -17.94 24.36
C GLU A 530 -15.86 -16.87 23.29
N LEU A 531 -16.34 -17.23 22.10
CA LEU A 531 -16.62 -16.24 21.04
C LEU A 531 -18.01 -15.61 21.15
N ASP A 532 -18.99 -16.34 21.70
CA ASP A 532 -20.33 -15.81 22.03
C ASP A 532 -20.29 -14.88 23.25
N SER A 533 -19.33 -15.07 24.17
CA SER A 533 -19.14 -14.20 25.34
C SER A 533 -18.34 -12.91 25.06
N LEU A 534 -17.93 -12.71 23.80
CA LEU A 534 -17.13 -11.58 23.32
C LEU A 534 -17.97 -10.44 22.72
N MET A 535 -19.27 -10.67 22.50
CA MET A 535 -20.22 -9.64 22.09
C MET A 535 -21.00 -9.14 23.32
N PRO A 536 -21.25 -7.83 23.46
CA PRO A 536 -22.24 -7.37 24.42
C PRO A 536 -23.61 -7.95 24.01
N GLU A 537 -24.31 -8.62 24.94
CA GLU A 537 -25.70 -9.13 24.75
C GLU A 537 -26.69 -8.06 24.22
N GLU A 538 -26.34 -6.78 24.30
CA GLU A 538 -27.11 -5.67 23.75
C GLU A 538 -27.03 -5.57 22.20
N GLU A 539 -25.90 -5.91 21.58
CA GLU A 539 -25.72 -5.83 20.11
C GLU A 539 -26.35 -7.03 19.38
N GLU A 540 -26.36 -8.22 19.98
CA GLU A 540 -27.08 -9.39 19.45
C GLU A 540 -28.60 -9.12 19.43
N LYS A 541 -29.13 -8.50 20.50
CA LYS A 541 -30.52 -8.05 20.58
C LYS A 541 -30.85 -6.88 19.64
N GLU A 542 -29.89 -6.01 19.34
CA GLU A 542 -30.08 -4.95 18.33
C GLU A 542 -30.06 -5.53 16.90
N GLN A 543 -29.22 -6.53 16.63
CA GLN A 543 -29.20 -7.24 15.34
C GLN A 543 -30.46 -8.08 15.12
N GLU A 544 -30.92 -8.83 16.12
CA GLU A 544 -32.18 -9.57 16.06
C GLU A 544 -33.38 -8.63 15.85
N LYS A 545 -33.40 -7.46 16.53
CA LYS A 545 -34.45 -6.45 16.34
C LYS A 545 -34.38 -5.73 15.00
N GLU A 546 -33.19 -5.55 14.41
CA GLU A 546 -33.04 -5.02 13.05
C GLU A 546 -33.46 -6.07 12.01
N GLU A 547 -33.16 -7.35 12.21
CA GLU A 547 -33.63 -8.45 11.34
C GLU A 547 -35.15 -8.63 11.40
N GLU A 548 -35.79 -8.57 12.59
CA GLU A 548 -37.25 -8.58 12.71
C GLU A 548 -37.88 -7.38 11.99
N LYS A 549 -37.32 -6.18 12.16
CA LYS A 549 -37.81 -4.97 11.47
C LYS A 549 -37.58 -4.98 9.96
N GLU A 550 -36.52 -5.61 9.47
CA GLU A 550 -36.30 -5.78 8.02
C GLU A 550 -37.28 -6.79 7.43
N THR A 551 -37.53 -7.90 8.15
CA THR A 551 -38.50 -8.92 7.73
C THR A 551 -39.91 -8.34 7.70
N GLU A 552 -40.30 -7.54 8.69
CA GLU A 552 -41.58 -6.82 8.69
C GLU A 552 -41.69 -5.82 7.52
N LYS A 553 -40.61 -5.08 7.20
CA LYS A 553 -40.60 -4.13 6.08
C LYS A 553 -40.61 -4.78 4.70
N GLU A 554 -40.00 -5.95 4.55
CA GLU A 554 -40.07 -6.73 3.31
C GLU A 554 -41.48 -7.29 3.12
N VAL A 555 -42.12 -7.79 4.19
CA VAL A 555 -43.51 -8.25 4.16
C VAL A 555 -44.48 -7.10 3.86
N GLU A 556 -44.32 -5.93 4.48
CA GLU A 556 -45.14 -4.75 4.18
C GLU A 556 -44.99 -4.27 2.74
N LYS A 557 -43.76 -4.29 2.19
CA LYS A 557 -43.53 -3.95 0.77
C LYS A 557 -44.17 -4.95 -0.18
N GLU A 558 -44.11 -6.24 0.14
CA GLU A 558 -44.69 -7.31 -0.67
C GLU A 558 -46.23 -7.25 -0.63
N GLU A 559 -46.82 -6.86 0.51
CA GLU A 559 -48.26 -6.58 0.63
C GLU A 559 -48.68 -5.30 -0.12
N GLU A 560 -47.86 -4.25 -0.09
CA GLU A 560 -48.13 -3.00 -0.81
C GLU A 560 -48.02 -3.18 -2.33
N GLU A 561 -47.09 -4.01 -2.80
CA GLU A 561 -46.92 -4.38 -4.21
C GLU A 561 -48.10 -5.25 -4.69
N LYS A 562 -48.52 -6.25 -3.91
CA LYS A 562 -49.75 -7.03 -4.19
C LYS A 562 -51.00 -6.15 -4.25
N ARG A 563 -51.14 -5.18 -3.34
CA ARG A 563 -52.28 -4.25 -3.34
C ARG A 563 -52.27 -3.31 -4.55
N LYS A 564 -51.09 -2.91 -5.04
CA LYS A 564 -50.95 -2.11 -6.27
C LYS A 564 -51.28 -2.94 -7.51
N ASP A 565 -50.89 -4.20 -7.54
CA ASP A 565 -51.22 -5.12 -8.64
C ASP A 565 -52.72 -5.42 -8.72
N GLU A 566 -53.40 -5.61 -7.57
CA GLU A 566 -54.85 -5.76 -7.52
C GLU A 566 -55.58 -4.51 -8.06
N VAL A 567 -55.13 -3.32 -7.67
CA VAL A 567 -55.71 -2.05 -8.16
C VAL A 567 -55.43 -1.82 -9.65
N CYS A 568 -54.30 -2.27 -10.18
CA CYS A 568 -53.99 -2.23 -11.61
C CYS A 568 -54.90 -3.19 -12.40
N GLN A 569 -55.11 -4.42 -11.91
CA GLN A 569 -56.01 -5.38 -12.54
C GLN A 569 -57.47 -4.90 -12.55
N GLU A 570 -57.92 -4.23 -11.49
CA GLU A 570 -59.27 -3.68 -11.40
C GLU A 570 -59.49 -2.53 -12.41
N LYS A 571 -58.47 -1.69 -12.61
CA LYS A 571 -58.47 -0.61 -13.61
C LYS A 571 -58.43 -1.13 -15.05
N ASP A 572 -57.62 -2.15 -15.32
CA ASP A 572 -57.56 -2.76 -16.66
C ASP A 572 -58.90 -3.43 -17.02
N THR A 573 -59.59 -4.03 -16.04
CA THR A 573 -60.93 -4.60 -16.21
C THR A 573 -62.00 -3.52 -16.46
N GLN A 574 -61.86 -2.33 -15.87
CA GLN A 574 -62.74 -1.19 -16.14
C GLN A 574 -62.50 -0.58 -17.53
N VAL A 575 -61.24 -0.43 -17.94
CA VAL A 575 -60.88 0.08 -19.28
C VAL A 575 -61.30 -0.88 -20.38
N GLU A 576 -61.26 -2.19 -20.14
CA GLU A 576 -61.75 -3.19 -21.09
C GLU A 576 -63.28 -3.19 -21.21
N LYS A 577 -64.02 -2.89 -20.13
CA LYS A 577 -65.47 -2.67 -20.17
C LYS A 577 -65.85 -1.38 -20.91
N GLU A 578 -65.15 -0.27 -20.66
CA GLU A 578 -65.39 1.00 -21.36
C GLU A 578 -65.10 0.90 -22.88
N LYS A 579 -64.10 0.11 -23.28
CA LYS A 579 -63.83 -0.15 -24.71
C LYS A 579 -64.89 -1.03 -25.38
N LEU A 580 -65.50 -1.96 -24.63
CA LEU A 580 -66.57 -2.80 -25.16
C LEU A 580 -67.87 -1.99 -25.35
N ASP A 581 -68.15 -1.06 -24.44
CA ASP A 581 -69.31 -0.15 -24.53
C ASP A 581 -69.14 0.85 -25.69
N HIS A 582 -67.95 1.43 -25.87
CA HIS A 582 -67.68 2.37 -26.97
C HIS A 582 -67.77 1.73 -28.37
N HIS A 583 -67.37 0.46 -28.51
CA HIS A 583 -67.48 -0.26 -29.78
C HIS A 583 -68.93 -0.63 -30.15
N THR A 584 -69.84 -0.58 -29.17
CA THR A 584 -71.28 -0.85 -29.38
C THR A 584 -72.02 0.42 -29.84
N ASP A 585 -71.53 1.61 -29.48
CA ASP A 585 -72.10 2.90 -29.87
C ASP A 585 -71.61 3.39 -31.25
N ASP A 586 -70.34 3.18 -31.62
CA ASP A 586 -69.83 3.53 -32.96
C ASP A 586 -70.50 2.75 -34.10
N LYS A 587 -71.10 1.58 -33.80
CA LYS A 587 -71.87 0.80 -34.78
C LYS A 587 -73.28 1.34 -35.00
N LYS A 588 -73.80 2.21 -34.13
CA LYS A 588 -75.11 2.86 -34.27
C LYS A 588 -75.05 4.22 -34.95
N GLU A 589 -73.90 4.89 -34.95
CA GLU A 589 -73.78 6.24 -35.50
C GLU A 589 -73.40 6.30 -37.01
N SER A 590 -73.01 5.19 -37.63
CA SER A 590 -72.70 5.17 -39.08
C SER A 590 -73.92 5.07 -40.03
N GLU A 591 -75.16 5.01 -39.51
CA GLU A 591 -76.38 4.80 -40.32
C GLU A 591 -77.23 6.05 -40.60
N LYS A 592 -76.81 7.25 -40.18
CA LYS A 592 -77.61 8.46 -40.41
C LYS A 592 -76.76 9.69 -40.73
N GLU A 593 -76.60 9.95 -42.03
CA GLU A 593 -77.16 11.14 -42.72
C GLU A 593 -76.33 11.53 -43.95
N THR A 594 -76.95 11.50 -45.13
CA THR A 594 -76.88 12.64 -46.08
C THR A 594 -78.03 12.59 -47.11
N PRO A 595 -78.64 13.73 -47.49
CA PRO A 595 -79.80 13.77 -48.38
C PRO A 595 -79.48 14.12 -49.85
N HIS A 596 -80.53 14.03 -50.67
CA HIS A 596 -80.63 13.90 -52.13
C HIS A 596 -80.10 15.04 -53.03
N SER A 597 -79.64 14.62 -54.23
CA SER A 597 -79.91 15.13 -55.61
C SER A 597 -78.85 15.91 -56.43
N ARG A 598 -78.28 15.16 -57.40
CA ARG A 598 -77.84 15.40 -58.81
C ARG A 598 -77.74 16.83 -59.39
N GLU A 599 -76.59 17.11 -60.01
CA GLU A 599 -76.33 17.30 -61.47
C GLU A 599 -74.88 17.83 -61.62
N SER A 600 -73.92 17.10 -62.20
CA SER A 600 -73.60 16.95 -63.63
C SER A 600 -72.30 17.69 -64.00
N ALA A 601 -71.44 16.94 -64.69
CA ALA A 601 -70.48 17.36 -65.70
C ALA A 601 -69.10 17.93 -65.27
N ASP A 602 -68.13 17.00 -65.30
CA ASP A 602 -67.04 16.95 -66.28
C ASP A 602 -65.85 17.93 -66.24
N GLN A 603 -64.69 17.26 -66.28
CA GLN A 603 -63.51 17.49 -67.13
C GLN A 603 -62.31 18.32 -66.62
N GLN A 604 -61.23 17.53 -66.45
CA GLN A 604 -59.84 17.73 -66.92
C GLN A 604 -58.99 18.79 -66.20
N LYS A 605 -57.81 18.44 -65.67
CA LYS A 605 -56.78 17.56 -66.24
C LYS A 605 -55.87 16.97 -65.17
#